data_AF-A0A9N7MKT7-F1
#
_entry.id   AF-A0A9N7MKT7-F1
#
_cell.length_a   1.000
_cell.length_b   1.000
_cell.length_c   1.000
_cell.angle_alpha   90.00
_cell.angle_beta   90.00
_cell.angle_gamma   90.00
#
_symmetry.space_group_name_H-M   'P 1'
#
loop_
_entity.id
_entity.type
_entity.pdbx_description
1 polymer ?
#
loop_
_entity_poly.entity_id
_entity_poly.type
_entity_poly.pdbx_seq_one_letter_code
_entity_poly.pdbx_strand_id
1 'polypeptide(L)'
;MGGTSADRRAQKIARFKRQKAAESKLLEIRERKERRGRSTKASALSAPVEAGEEDEVDDDGEEEREAWLTTISLALCKAFDLLEMLKKEEEMLLAIKERQSQEGEDELSRSILDERAKKAEAWHRDAASRARFTKPAAPITCATFAQDVLEGRANVSQAHEHRHQPMIFGPASLVSKKPTSEREKIAAQVFQPHYRLPTMSIEEAGLKEMEIMNKWQERNVKLMEEANSSWYKDNKQPKLSEEDDESDDDDAQEKARAWDDWKDENPRGAGNKKLTPCG
;
A
#
# COMPACT_ATOMS: atom_id res chain seq x y z
N MET A 1 10.44 3.52 -48.63
CA MET A 1 11.52 4.45 -48.23
C MET A 1 11.66 4.39 -46.71
N GLY A 2 12.42 3.43 -46.19
CA GLY A 2 12.63 3.30 -44.74
C GLY A 2 13.70 4.30 -44.31
N GLY A 3 13.33 5.30 -43.49
CA GLY A 3 14.29 6.20 -42.86
C GLY A 3 15.25 5.43 -41.94
N THR A 4 16.39 6.03 -41.61
CA THR A 4 17.38 5.42 -40.70
C THR A 4 16.75 5.12 -39.33
N SER A 5 17.37 4.25 -38.52
CA SER A 5 16.87 3.94 -37.17
C SER A 5 16.72 5.19 -36.30
N ALA A 6 17.62 6.18 -36.49
CA ALA A 6 17.55 7.49 -35.88
C ALA A 6 16.31 8.27 -36.34
N ASP A 7 16.01 8.27 -37.64
CA ASP A 7 14.82 8.95 -38.19
C ASP A 7 13.52 8.34 -37.67
N ARG A 8 13.43 7.01 -37.59
CA ARG A 8 12.26 6.31 -37.04
C ARG A 8 12.04 6.67 -35.58
N ARG A 9 13.11 6.72 -34.79
CA ARG A 9 13.05 7.15 -33.38
C ARG A 9 12.64 8.60 -33.26
N ALA A 10 13.21 9.49 -34.07
CA ALA A 10 12.86 10.91 -34.09
C ALA A 10 11.37 11.12 -34.44
N GLN A 11 10.85 10.41 -35.44
CA GLN A 11 9.43 10.44 -35.80
C GLN A 11 8.54 9.97 -34.64
N LYS A 12 8.90 8.88 -33.95
CA LYS A 12 8.15 8.39 -32.79
C LYS A 12 8.14 9.40 -31.64
N ILE A 13 9.29 10.04 -31.37
CA ILE A 13 9.40 11.08 -30.35
C ILE A 13 8.56 12.31 -30.74
N ALA A 14 8.58 12.72 -32.01
CA ALA A 14 7.78 13.83 -32.50
C ALA A 14 6.27 13.56 -32.35
N ARG A 15 5.81 12.35 -32.68
CA ARG A 15 4.42 11.93 -32.47
C ARG A 15 4.03 11.94 -31.00
N PHE A 16 4.87 11.37 -30.14
CA PHE A 16 4.63 11.35 -28.69
C PHE A 16 4.55 12.77 -28.10
N LYS A 17 5.46 13.68 -28.51
CA LYS A 17 5.41 15.09 -28.11
C LYS A 17 4.14 15.77 -28.58
N ARG A 18 3.71 15.52 -29.83
CA ARG A 18 2.46 16.05 -30.39
C ARG A 18 1.23 15.54 -29.66
N GLN A 19 1.20 14.24 -29.34
CA GLN A 19 0.13 13.64 -28.54
C GLN A 19 0.04 14.29 -27.16
N LYS A 20 1.17 14.38 -26.45
CA LYS A 20 1.24 14.97 -25.11
C LYS A 20 0.82 16.45 -25.11
N ALA A 21 1.23 17.21 -26.13
CA ALA A 21 0.82 18.60 -26.29
C ALA A 21 -0.70 18.74 -26.53
N ALA A 22 -1.29 17.87 -27.37
CA ALA A 22 -2.73 17.87 -27.60
C ALA A 22 -3.54 17.46 -26.36
N GLU A 23 -3.04 16.48 -25.58
CA GLU A 23 -3.65 16.08 -24.30
C GLU A 23 -3.58 17.19 -23.25
N SER A 24 -2.44 17.87 -23.12
CA SER A 24 -2.29 19.04 -22.23
C SER A 24 -3.26 20.15 -22.61
N LYS A 25 -3.35 20.47 -23.91
CA LYS A 25 -4.21 21.53 -24.42
C LYS A 25 -5.70 21.25 -24.17
N LEU A 26 -6.13 19.99 -24.33
CA LEU A 26 -7.50 19.58 -23.99
C LEU A 26 -7.80 19.68 -22.50
N LEU A 27 -6.83 19.38 -21.63
CA LEU A 27 -6.97 19.55 -20.19
C LEU A 27 -7.11 21.03 -19.81
N GLU A 28 -6.28 21.90 -20.40
CA GLU A 28 -6.36 23.35 -20.19
C GLU A 28 -7.71 23.93 -20.64
N ILE A 29 -8.21 23.54 -21.82
CA ILE A 29 -9.53 23.97 -22.31
C ILE A 29 -10.65 23.49 -21.36
N ARG A 30 -10.57 22.24 -20.90
CA ARG A 30 -11.55 21.67 -19.95
C ARG A 30 -11.54 22.41 -18.62
N GLU A 31 -10.36 22.70 -18.09
CA GLU A 31 -10.20 23.42 -16.82
C GLU A 31 -10.69 24.87 -16.94
N ARG A 32 -10.44 25.54 -18.07
CA ARG A 32 -10.97 26.87 -18.37
C ARG A 32 -12.50 26.86 -18.45
N LYS A 33 -13.10 25.88 -19.13
CA LYS A 33 -14.56 25.68 -19.19
C LYS A 33 -15.15 25.43 -17.80
N GLU A 34 -14.49 24.65 -16.96
CA GLU A 34 -14.92 24.37 -15.59
C GLU A 34 -14.85 25.62 -14.69
N ARG A 35 -13.80 26.45 -14.82
CA ARG A 35 -13.70 27.73 -14.10
C ARG A 35 -14.83 28.69 -14.48
N ARG A 36 -15.11 28.84 -15.77
CA ARG A 36 -16.25 29.64 -16.25
C ARG A 36 -17.58 29.09 -15.74
N GLY A 37 -17.81 27.78 -15.86
CA GLY A 37 -19.04 27.15 -15.36
C GLY A 37 -19.26 27.31 -13.85
N ARG A 38 -18.18 27.35 -13.05
CA ARG A 38 -18.26 27.68 -11.61
C ARG A 38 -18.60 29.17 -11.40
N SER A 39 -18.01 30.07 -12.18
CA SER A 39 -18.26 31.52 -12.08
C SER A 39 -19.68 31.89 -12.49
N THR A 40 -20.19 31.35 -13.60
CA THR A 40 -21.57 31.59 -14.05
C THR A 40 -22.58 31.03 -13.05
N LYS A 41 -22.33 29.83 -12.53
CA LYS A 41 -23.16 29.22 -11.48
C LYS A 41 -23.14 30.02 -10.17
N ALA A 42 -21.99 30.58 -9.78
CA ALA A 42 -21.90 31.45 -8.61
C ALA A 42 -22.63 32.78 -8.83
N SER A 43 -22.49 33.39 -10.01
CA SER A 43 -23.16 34.64 -10.39
C SER A 43 -24.69 34.48 -10.41
N ALA A 44 -25.19 33.40 -11.00
CA ALA A 44 -26.62 33.05 -11.03
C ALA A 44 -27.22 32.80 -9.65
N LEU A 45 -26.42 32.36 -8.67
CA LEU A 45 -26.86 32.18 -7.28
C LEU A 45 -26.89 33.51 -6.48
N SER A 46 -26.17 34.54 -6.93
CA SER A 46 -26.09 35.85 -6.27
C SER A 46 -26.96 36.93 -6.92
N ALA A 47 -27.45 36.73 -8.15
CA ALA A 47 -28.30 37.69 -8.84
C ALA A 47 -29.74 37.65 -8.29
N PRO A 48 -30.33 38.79 -7.85
CA PRO A 48 -31.75 38.89 -7.55
C PRO A 48 -32.57 38.60 -8.81
N VAL A 49 -33.65 37.83 -8.66
CA VAL A 49 -34.59 37.47 -9.75
C VAL A 49 -35.31 38.74 -10.24
N GLU A 50 -34.70 39.49 -11.14
CA GLU A 50 -35.36 40.52 -11.93
C GLU A 50 -35.45 40.03 -13.37
N ALA A 51 -36.69 39.85 -13.82
CA ALA A 51 -37.02 39.36 -15.15
C ALA A 51 -36.69 40.44 -16.20
N GLY A 52 -35.65 40.22 -16.99
CA GLY A 52 -35.27 41.05 -18.13
C GLY A 52 -34.16 40.38 -18.92
N GLU A 53 -34.54 39.72 -20.01
CA GLU A 53 -33.68 38.99 -20.94
C GLU A 53 -32.63 39.92 -21.59
N GLU A 54 -31.36 39.65 -21.32
CA GLU A 54 -30.31 39.81 -22.33
C GLU A 54 -29.51 38.51 -22.31
N ASP A 55 -29.84 37.60 -23.23
CA ASP A 55 -29.02 36.45 -23.57
C ASP A 55 -27.62 36.97 -23.92
N GLU A 56 -26.68 36.88 -22.97
CA GLU A 56 -25.25 37.00 -23.26
C GLU A 56 -24.92 35.92 -24.29
N VAL A 57 -24.80 36.34 -25.55
CA VAL A 57 -24.48 35.46 -26.66
C VAL A 57 -23.14 34.80 -26.37
N ASP A 58 -23.19 33.51 -26.03
CA ASP A 58 -22.08 32.59 -25.84
C ASP A 58 -20.99 32.80 -26.90
N ASP A 59 -19.90 33.48 -26.52
CA ASP A 59 -18.62 33.47 -27.24
C ASP A 59 -17.85 32.14 -27.00
N ASP A 60 -18.59 31.06 -26.72
CA ASP A 60 -18.08 29.70 -26.50
C ASP A 60 -17.75 29.00 -27.84
N GLY A 61 -18.20 29.54 -28.98
CA GLY A 61 -18.05 28.92 -30.29
C GLY A 61 -16.60 28.73 -30.75
N GLU A 62 -15.71 29.68 -30.46
CA GLU A 62 -14.29 29.56 -30.84
C GLU A 62 -13.57 28.50 -30.01
N GLU A 63 -13.85 28.45 -28.71
CA GLU A 63 -13.22 27.50 -27.80
C GLU A 63 -13.72 26.07 -28.01
N GLU A 64 -15.01 25.89 -28.28
CA GLU A 64 -15.55 24.58 -28.63
C GLU A 64 -14.96 24.10 -29.95
N ARG A 65 -14.81 24.99 -30.94
CA ARG A 65 -14.13 24.67 -32.19
C ARG A 65 -12.67 24.27 -31.93
N GLU A 66 -11.95 24.97 -31.05
CA GLU A 66 -10.59 24.61 -30.66
C GLU A 66 -10.53 23.25 -29.94
N ALA A 67 -11.48 22.96 -29.05
CA ALA A 67 -11.60 21.67 -28.38
C ALA A 67 -11.84 20.52 -29.35
N TRP A 68 -12.71 20.71 -30.35
CA TRP A 68 -12.99 19.71 -31.38
C TRP A 68 -11.77 19.50 -32.29
N LEU A 69 -11.14 20.57 -32.76
CA LEU A 69 -9.94 20.47 -33.61
C LEU A 69 -8.78 19.78 -32.89
N THR A 70 -8.56 20.09 -31.61
CA THR A 70 -7.52 19.43 -30.79
C THR A 70 -7.86 17.96 -30.54
N THR A 71 -9.13 17.63 -30.29
CA THR A 71 -9.61 16.23 -30.16
C THR A 71 -9.38 15.44 -31.44
N ILE A 72 -9.74 15.99 -32.60
CA ILE A 72 -9.49 15.36 -33.91
C ILE A 72 -7.99 15.16 -34.11
N SER A 73 -7.16 16.15 -33.79
CA SER A 73 -5.71 16.06 -33.92
C SER A 73 -5.11 14.95 -33.04
N LEU A 74 -5.64 14.77 -31.83
CA LEU A 74 -5.25 13.72 -30.90
C LEU A 74 -5.67 12.34 -31.42
N ALA A 75 -6.92 12.23 -31.88
CA ALA A 75 -7.45 11.00 -32.46
C ALA A 75 -6.63 10.54 -33.67
N LEU A 76 -6.23 11.47 -34.55
CA LEU A 76 -5.34 11.19 -35.67
C LEU A 76 -3.98 10.65 -35.21
N CYS A 77 -3.36 11.26 -34.19
CA CYS A 77 -2.08 10.77 -33.66
C CYS A 77 -2.20 9.33 -33.13
N LYS A 78 -3.26 9.05 -32.36
CA LYS A 78 -3.54 7.70 -31.83
C LYS A 78 -3.81 6.70 -32.95
N ALA A 79 -4.56 7.09 -33.97
CA ALA A 79 -4.86 6.24 -35.13
C ALA A 79 -3.57 5.85 -35.90
N PHE A 80 -2.64 6.78 -36.09
CA PHE A 80 -1.36 6.48 -36.74
C PHE A 80 -0.49 5.50 -35.94
N ASP A 81 -0.48 5.62 -34.61
CA ASP A 81 0.27 4.71 -33.75
C ASP A 81 -0.38 3.32 -33.70
N LEU A 82 -1.71 3.25 -33.64
CA LEU A 82 -2.45 1.98 -33.77
C LEU A 82 -2.21 1.31 -35.12
N LEU A 83 -2.22 2.08 -36.21
CA LEU A 83 -1.97 1.56 -37.56
C LEU A 83 -0.54 0.98 -37.68
N GLU A 84 0.47 1.59 -37.06
CA GLU A 84 1.81 1.03 -37.04
C GLU A 84 1.87 -0.30 -36.26
N MET A 85 1.11 -0.42 -35.16
CA MET A 85 1.01 -1.66 -34.40
C MET A 85 0.30 -2.76 -35.19
N LEU A 86 -0.84 -2.44 -35.80
CA LEU A 86 -1.61 -3.39 -36.60
C LEU A 86 -0.82 -3.90 -37.81
N LYS A 87 -0.05 -3.05 -38.48
CA LYS A 87 0.82 -3.49 -39.59
C LYS A 87 1.88 -4.50 -39.14
N LYS A 88 2.49 -4.29 -37.97
CA LYS A 88 3.48 -5.25 -37.43
C LYS A 88 2.82 -6.56 -37.03
N GLU A 89 1.61 -6.49 -36.48
CA GLU A 89 0.83 -7.69 -36.17
C GLU A 89 0.46 -8.47 -37.44
N GLU A 90 0.00 -7.78 -38.48
CA GLU A 90 -0.27 -8.37 -39.79
C GLU A 90 0.98 -9.04 -40.37
N GLU A 91 2.13 -8.36 -40.37
CA GLU A 91 3.40 -8.94 -40.82
C GLU A 91 3.77 -10.21 -40.03
N MET A 92 3.62 -10.20 -38.70
CA MET A 92 3.88 -11.39 -37.87
C MET A 92 2.89 -12.53 -38.15
N LEU A 93 1.60 -12.22 -38.30
CA LEU A 93 0.57 -13.22 -38.59
C LEU A 93 0.74 -13.82 -39.99
N LEU A 94 1.14 -13.02 -40.98
CA LEU A 94 1.48 -13.50 -42.32
C LEU A 94 2.69 -14.44 -42.27
N ALA A 95 3.73 -14.10 -41.52
CA ALA A 95 4.89 -14.98 -41.32
C ALA A 95 4.50 -16.29 -40.63
N ILE A 96 3.60 -16.25 -39.63
CA ILE A 96 3.06 -17.46 -38.99
C ILE A 96 2.27 -18.30 -39.99
N LYS A 97 1.41 -17.69 -40.81
CA LYS A 97 0.62 -18.39 -41.82
C LYS A 97 1.49 -19.02 -42.91
N GLU A 98 2.55 -18.34 -43.33
CA GLU A 98 3.53 -18.90 -44.27
C GLU A 98 4.22 -20.12 -43.66
N ARG A 99 4.64 -20.01 -42.39
CA ARG A 99 5.27 -21.11 -41.66
C ARG A 99 4.31 -22.29 -41.44
N GLN A 100 3.04 -22.03 -41.14
CA GLN A 100 1.99 -23.06 -41.10
C GLN A 100 1.83 -23.79 -42.44
N SER A 101 1.97 -23.06 -43.55
CA SER A 101 1.85 -23.63 -44.90
C SER A 101 3.06 -24.48 -45.29
N GLN A 102 4.25 -24.19 -44.73
CA GLN A 102 5.50 -24.90 -45.00
C GLN A 102 5.72 -26.11 -44.08
N GLU A 103 5.47 -25.98 -42.78
CA GLU A 103 5.76 -26.99 -41.74
C GLU A 103 4.50 -27.80 -41.33
N GLY A 104 3.30 -27.35 -41.69
CA GLY A 104 2.05 -27.91 -41.17
C GLY A 104 1.73 -27.46 -39.73
N GLU A 105 0.45 -27.49 -39.35
CA GLU A 105 -0.03 -26.94 -38.06
C GLU A 105 0.58 -27.65 -36.84
N ASP A 106 0.78 -28.97 -36.95
CA ASP A 106 1.29 -29.81 -35.86
C ASP A 106 2.78 -29.57 -35.59
N GLU A 107 3.61 -29.40 -36.62
CA GLU A 107 5.06 -29.17 -36.46
C GLU A 107 5.33 -27.76 -35.93
N LEU A 108 4.56 -26.77 -36.41
CA LEU A 108 4.62 -25.43 -35.85
C LEU A 108 4.26 -25.43 -34.36
N SER A 109 3.17 -26.10 -33.98
CA SER A 109 2.72 -26.19 -32.59
C SER A 109 3.77 -26.85 -31.70
N ARG A 110 4.41 -27.94 -32.18
CA ARG A 110 5.54 -28.58 -31.49
C ARG A 110 6.73 -27.64 -31.34
N SER A 111 7.11 -26.91 -32.40
CA SER A 111 8.23 -25.97 -32.35
C SER A 111 8.00 -24.83 -31.35
N ILE A 112 6.77 -24.32 -31.23
CA ILE A 112 6.39 -23.28 -30.26
C ILE A 112 6.49 -23.82 -28.82
N LEU A 113 6.05 -25.05 -28.59
CA LEU A 113 6.17 -25.70 -27.28
C LEU A 113 7.63 -25.94 -26.91
N ASP A 114 8.45 -26.40 -27.85
CA ASP A 114 9.88 -26.60 -27.66
C ASP A 114 10.62 -25.29 -27.38
N GLU A 115 10.31 -24.21 -28.10
CA GLU A 115 10.86 -22.87 -27.81
C GLU A 115 10.47 -22.39 -26.41
N ARG A 116 9.22 -22.62 -26.00
CA ARG A 116 8.74 -22.27 -24.67
C ARG A 116 9.48 -23.04 -23.58
N ALA A 117 9.69 -24.35 -23.79
CA ALA A 117 10.45 -25.20 -22.88
C ALA A 117 11.90 -24.70 -22.78
N LYS A 118 12.58 -24.45 -23.90
CA LYS A 118 13.94 -23.89 -23.94
C LYS A 118 14.03 -22.54 -23.22
N LYS A 119 13.05 -21.66 -23.38
CA LYS A 119 13.01 -20.36 -22.71
C LYS A 119 12.81 -20.49 -21.19
N ALA A 120 11.94 -21.41 -20.76
CA ALA A 120 11.76 -21.72 -19.35
C ALA A 120 13.04 -22.31 -18.74
N GLU A 121 13.67 -23.27 -19.41
CA GLU A 121 14.95 -23.85 -19.00
C GLU A 121 16.07 -22.82 -18.94
N ALA A 122 16.15 -21.92 -19.92
CA ALA A 122 17.12 -20.83 -19.92
C ALA A 122 16.88 -19.88 -18.75
N TRP A 123 15.63 -19.54 -18.45
CA TRP A 123 15.28 -18.72 -17.29
C TRP A 123 15.65 -19.40 -15.97
N HIS A 124 15.35 -20.69 -15.80
CA HIS A 124 15.73 -21.45 -14.61
C HIS A 124 17.25 -21.57 -14.48
N ARG A 125 17.97 -21.79 -15.58
CA ARG A 125 19.44 -21.86 -15.61
C ARG A 125 20.05 -20.51 -15.26
N ASP A 126 19.55 -19.42 -15.82
CA ASP A 126 19.99 -18.05 -15.52
C ASP A 126 19.71 -17.70 -14.06
N ALA A 127 18.49 -17.94 -13.57
CA ALA A 127 18.10 -17.73 -12.19
C ALA A 127 18.97 -18.55 -11.22
N ALA A 128 19.24 -19.83 -11.53
CA ALA A 128 20.12 -20.68 -10.72
C ALA A 128 21.58 -20.18 -10.73
N SER A 129 22.07 -19.67 -11.87
CA SER A 129 23.40 -19.07 -11.96
C SER A 129 23.48 -17.78 -11.12
N ARG A 130 22.45 -16.93 -11.22
CA ARG A 130 22.34 -15.67 -10.51
C ARG A 130 22.20 -15.89 -9.01
N ALA A 131 21.43 -16.90 -8.59
CA ALA A 131 21.23 -17.28 -7.19
C ALA A 131 22.55 -17.55 -6.44
N ARG A 132 23.57 -18.11 -7.13
CA ARG A 132 24.90 -18.36 -6.54
C ARG A 132 25.66 -17.07 -6.18
N PHE A 133 25.36 -15.98 -6.87
CA PHE A 133 26.02 -14.68 -6.69
C PHE A 133 25.13 -13.64 -6.00
N THR A 134 23.81 -13.86 -5.95
CA THR A 134 22.91 -13.04 -5.16
C THR A 134 23.08 -13.38 -3.70
N LYS A 135 23.70 -12.47 -2.95
CA LYS A 135 23.62 -12.52 -1.50
C LYS A 135 22.14 -12.29 -1.13
N PRO A 136 21.52 -13.13 -0.29
CA PRO A 136 20.21 -12.81 0.25
C PRO A 136 20.32 -11.44 0.92
N ALA A 137 19.37 -10.54 0.63
CA ALA A 137 19.31 -9.27 1.35
C ALA A 137 19.27 -9.61 2.84
N ALA A 138 20.18 -9.02 3.61
CA ALA A 138 20.16 -9.21 5.06
C ALA A 138 18.75 -8.85 5.53
N PRO A 139 18.11 -9.68 6.38
CA PRO A 139 16.79 -9.36 6.89
C PRO A 139 16.88 -7.97 7.52
N ILE A 140 16.07 -7.04 7.02
CA ILE A 140 15.96 -5.70 7.58
C ILE A 140 15.30 -5.90 8.95
N THR A 141 16.12 -6.07 9.98
CA THR A 141 15.64 -6.06 11.36
C THR A 141 15.04 -4.69 11.67
N CYS A 142 14.07 -4.60 12.58
CA CYS A 142 13.47 -3.30 12.89
C CYS A 142 14.52 -2.28 13.37
N ALA A 143 15.60 -2.76 14.00
CA ALA A 143 16.73 -1.96 14.44
C ALA A 143 17.50 -1.32 13.26
N THR A 144 17.79 -2.09 12.20
CA THR A 144 18.47 -1.55 11.00
C THR A 144 17.57 -0.63 10.20
N PHE A 145 16.26 -0.92 10.07
CA PHE A 145 15.33 0.02 9.43
C PHE A 145 15.21 1.34 10.20
N ALA A 146 15.07 1.27 11.52
CA ALA A 146 14.99 2.47 12.36
C ALA A 146 16.27 3.32 12.23
N GLN A 147 17.43 2.67 12.18
CA GLN A 147 18.70 3.38 11.98
C GLN A 147 18.83 3.99 10.58
N ASP A 148 18.42 3.29 9.51
CA ASP A 148 18.41 3.84 8.16
C ASP A 148 17.40 5.00 7.98
N VAL A 149 16.28 4.99 8.73
CA VAL A 149 15.33 6.11 8.80
C VAL A 149 15.97 7.31 9.51
N LEU A 150 16.68 7.09 10.61
CA LEU A 150 17.41 8.14 11.34
C LEU A 150 18.59 8.70 10.52
N GLU A 151 19.26 7.86 9.74
CA GLU A 151 20.37 8.23 8.85
C GLU A 151 19.89 8.80 7.50
N GLY A 152 18.57 8.89 7.27
CA GLY A 152 17.97 9.45 6.05
C GLY A 152 18.14 8.59 4.79
N ARG A 153 18.53 7.32 4.95
CA ARG A 153 18.70 6.34 3.87
C ARG A 153 17.39 5.64 3.51
N ALA A 154 16.40 5.66 4.39
CA ALA A 154 15.08 5.08 4.18
C ALA A 154 13.95 6.04 4.61
N ASN A 155 12.82 6.00 3.92
CA ASN A 155 11.62 6.75 4.31
C ASN A 155 10.63 5.83 5.02
N VAL A 156 10.02 6.29 6.12
CA VAL A 156 8.97 5.56 6.85
C VAL A 156 7.76 5.23 5.96
N SER A 157 7.51 6.07 4.95
CA SER A 157 6.44 5.88 3.95
C SER A 157 6.79 4.92 2.82
N GLN A 158 8.03 4.42 2.75
CA GLN A 158 8.42 3.44 1.76
C GLN A 158 7.88 2.07 2.18
N ALA A 159 6.58 1.85 1.92
CA ALA A 159 5.99 0.53 2.00
C ALA A 159 6.79 -0.40 1.09
N HIS A 160 7.54 -1.32 1.70
CA HIS A 160 8.22 -2.35 0.95
C HIS A 160 7.15 -3.33 0.47
N GLU A 161 6.65 -3.13 -0.76
CA GLU A 161 5.73 -4.06 -1.43
C GLU A 161 6.43 -5.42 -1.61
N HIS A 162 6.43 -6.23 -0.57
CA HIS A 162 6.78 -7.62 -0.68
C HIS A 162 5.55 -8.33 -1.21
N ARG A 163 5.52 -8.54 -2.53
CA ARG A 163 4.52 -9.41 -3.15
C ARG A 163 4.84 -10.85 -2.75
N HIS A 164 4.36 -11.28 -1.59
CA HIS A 164 4.36 -12.68 -1.24
C HIS A 164 3.41 -13.39 -2.20
N GLN A 165 3.95 -14.25 -3.06
CA GLN A 165 3.10 -15.20 -3.77
C GLN A 165 2.42 -16.08 -2.73
N PRO A 166 1.10 -16.30 -2.81
CA PRO A 166 0.45 -17.22 -1.90
C PRO A 166 1.13 -18.58 -2.03
N MET A 167 1.47 -19.20 -0.91
CA MET A 167 2.08 -20.53 -0.90
C MET A 167 1.05 -21.52 -1.47
N ILE A 168 1.21 -21.91 -2.73
CA ILE A 168 0.36 -22.89 -3.41
C ILE A 168 0.83 -24.28 -2.97
N PHE A 169 0.09 -24.91 -2.06
CA PHE A 169 0.34 -26.29 -1.64
C PHE A 169 -0.52 -27.26 -2.46
N GLY A 170 0.11 -28.30 -3.01
CA GLY A 170 -0.54 -29.34 -3.83
C GLY A 170 -0.18 -29.27 -5.33
N PRO A 171 -0.59 -30.27 -6.13
CA PRO A 171 -0.27 -30.33 -7.55
C PRO A 171 -0.87 -29.12 -8.30
N ALA A 172 -0.02 -28.36 -8.99
CA ALA A 172 -0.37 -27.09 -9.65
C ALA A 172 -1.54 -27.19 -10.65
N SER A 173 -1.83 -28.39 -11.18
CA SER A 173 -2.97 -28.65 -12.06
C SER A 173 -4.33 -28.58 -11.37
N LEU A 174 -4.38 -28.71 -10.04
CA LEU A 174 -5.60 -28.78 -9.24
C LEU A 174 -5.77 -27.61 -8.26
N VAL A 175 -4.70 -26.97 -7.79
CA VAL A 175 -4.79 -25.91 -6.75
C VAL A 175 -5.57 -24.67 -7.22
N SER A 176 -5.55 -24.38 -8.53
CA SER A 176 -6.31 -23.27 -9.13
C SER A 176 -7.69 -23.68 -9.67
N LYS A 177 -8.10 -24.94 -9.51
CA LYS A 177 -9.40 -25.47 -9.98
C LYS A 177 -10.24 -25.95 -8.80
N LYS A 178 -11.56 -25.77 -8.88
CA LYS A 178 -12.48 -26.41 -7.92
C LYS A 178 -12.57 -27.90 -8.28
N PRO A 179 -12.10 -28.84 -7.43
CA PRO A 179 -12.13 -30.27 -7.77
C PRO A 179 -13.58 -30.75 -7.85
N THR A 180 -13.96 -31.34 -8.98
CA THR A 180 -15.33 -31.83 -9.22
C THR A 180 -15.46 -33.31 -8.89
N SER A 181 -14.38 -34.08 -9.08
CA SER A 181 -14.29 -35.51 -8.79
C SER A 181 -13.75 -35.81 -7.39
N GLU A 182 -14.20 -36.90 -6.77
CA GLU A 182 -13.67 -37.40 -5.49
C GLU A 182 -12.16 -37.71 -5.57
N ARG A 183 -11.70 -38.27 -6.70
CA ARG A 183 -10.28 -38.52 -6.96
C ARG A 183 -9.46 -37.23 -6.97
N GLU A 184 -10.01 -36.15 -7.52
CA GLU A 184 -9.36 -34.83 -7.56
C GLU A 184 -9.32 -34.17 -6.18
N LYS A 185 -10.37 -34.37 -5.37
CA LYS A 185 -10.41 -33.90 -3.97
C LYS A 185 -9.33 -34.56 -3.12
N ILE A 186 -9.14 -35.88 -3.26
CA ILE A 186 -8.08 -36.61 -2.55
C ILE A 186 -6.71 -36.13 -3.03
N ALA A 187 -6.51 -35.95 -4.33
CA ALA A 187 -5.25 -35.47 -4.90
C ALA A 187 -4.88 -34.04 -4.44
N ALA A 188 -5.87 -33.16 -4.26
CA ALA A 188 -5.67 -31.80 -3.75
C ALA A 188 -5.26 -31.76 -2.26
N GLN A 189 -5.61 -32.80 -1.50
CA GLN A 189 -5.24 -32.94 -0.09
C GLN A 189 -3.83 -33.52 0.12
N VAL A 190 -3.22 -34.09 -0.91
CA VAL A 190 -1.83 -34.58 -0.84
C VAL A 190 -0.88 -33.38 -0.77
N PHE A 191 0.12 -33.47 0.11
CA PHE A 191 1.12 -32.42 0.37
C PHE A 191 0.59 -31.12 1.01
N GLN A 192 -0.56 -31.19 1.69
CA GLN A 192 -1.02 -30.09 2.55
C GLN A 192 -0.31 -30.13 3.92
N PRO A 193 0.02 -28.98 4.53
CA PRO A 193 0.54 -28.92 5.89
C PRO A 193 -0.46 -29.47 6.93
N HIS A 194 0.03 -30.19 7.94
CA HIS A 194 -0.80 -30.78 9.01
C HIS A 194 -1.26 -29.75 10.07
N TYR A 195 -0.94 -28.47 9.89
CA TYR A 195 -1.27 -27.37 10.78
C TYR A 195 -2.01 -26.27 10.03
N ARG A 196 -2.83 -25.50 10.75
CA ARG A 196 -3.54 -24.36 10.16
C ARG A 196 -2.54 -23.27 9.80
N LEU A 197 -2.44 -22.96 8.51
CA LEU A 197 -1.59 -21.86 8.04
C LEU A 197 -2.19 -20.51 8.44
N PRO A 198 -1.35 -19.51 8.76
CA PRO A 198 -1.81 -18.13 8.87
C PRO A 198 -2.52 -17.69 7.59
N THR A 199 -3.73 -17.15 7.73
CA THR A 199 -4.53 -16.65 6.58
C THR A 199 -4.29 -15.17 6.29
N MET A 200 -3.61 -14.48 7.21
CA MET A 200 -3.33 -13.05 7.13
C MET A 200 -1.88 -12.82 6.72
N SER A 201 -1.61 -11.76 5.97
CA SER A 201 -0.24 -11.38 5.63
C SER A 201 0.51 -10.87 6.87
N ILE A 202 1.84 -10.84 6.80
CA ILE A 202 2.68 -10.32 7.90
C ILE A 202 2.38 -8.83 8.16
N GLU A 203 2.16 -8.04 7.11
CA GLU A 203 1.75 -6.63 7.24
C GLU A 203 0.35 -6.50 7.85
N GLU A 204 -0.59 -7.33 7.41
CA GLU A 204 -1.96 -7.33 7.94
C GLU A 204 -1.98 -7.70 9.43
N ALA A 205 -1.11 -8.64 9.83
CA ALA A 205 -0.88 -8.96 11.24
C ALA A 205 -0.26 -7.77 12.00
N GLY A 206 0.72 -7.08 11.42
CA GLY A 206 1.33 -5.89 12.01
C GLY A 206 0.36 -4.73 12.21
N LEU A 207 -0.50 -4.45 11.22
CA LEU A 207 -1.55 -3.42 11.34
C LEU A 207 -2.56 -3.79 12.44
N LYS A 208 -2.95 -5.06 12.51
CA LYS A 208 -3.86 -5.55 13.55
C LYS A 208 -3.22 -5.46 14.94
N GLU A 209 -1.91 -5.68 15.06
CA GLU A 209 -1.18 -5.48 16.31
C GLU A 209 -1.15 -4.00 16.74
N MET A 210 -0.91 -3.08 15.80
CA MET A 210 -1.02 -1.63 16.06
C MET A 210 -2.43 -1.23 16.50
N GLU A 211 -3.47 -1.77 15.87
CA GLU A 211 -4.85 -1.50 16.25
C GLU A 211 -5.17 -2.02 17.66
N ILE A 212 -4.68 -3.21 18.02
CA ILE A 212 -4.81 -3.77 19.37
C ILE A 212 -4.08 -2.87 20.38
N MET A 213 -2.90 -2.35 20.04
CA MET A 213 -2.14 -1.44 20.89
C MET A 213 -2.86 -0.10 21.10
N ASN A 214 -3.39 0.50 20.05
CA ASN A 214 -4.17 1.75 20.15
C ASN A 214 -5.41 1.54 21.03
N LYS A 215 -6.16 0.45 20.82
CA LYS A 215 -7.31 0.09 21.66
C LYS A 215 -6.93 -0.17 23.12
N TRP A 216 -5.70 -0.63 23.37
CA TRP A 216 -5.20 -0.80 24.75
C TRP A 216 -4.86 0.54 25.38
N GLN A 217 -4.21 1.44 24.65
CA GLN A 217 -3.92 2.81 25.11
C GLN A 217 -5.21 3.59 25.39
N GLU A 218 -6.18 3.55 24.49
CA GLU A 218 -7.49 4.21 24.66
C GLU A 218 -8.22 3.69 25.90
N ARG A 219 -8.21 2.37 26.13
CA ARG A 219 -8.79 1.79 27.35
C ARG A 219 -8.08 2.25 28.62
N ASN A 220 -6.75 2.37 28.60
CA ASN A 220 -6.00 2.88 29.75
C ASN A 220 -6.24 4.35 30.01
N VAL A 221 -6.29 5.18 28.96
CA VAL A 221 -6.62 6.61 29.09
C VAL A 221 -8.03 6.76 29.63
N LYS A 222 -9.00 6.00 29.11
CA LYS A 222 -10.37 5.99 29.61
C LYS A 222 -10.44 5.54 31.07
N LEU A 223 -9.69 4.50 31.47
CA LEU A 223 -9.63 4.03 32.85
C LEU A 223 -9.02 5.10 33.78
N MET A 224 -7.98 5.80 33.33
CA MET A 224 -7.33 6.88 34.08
C MET A 224 -8.24 8.11 34.17
N GLU A 225 -8.96 8.45 33.11
CA GLU A 225 -9.97 9.53 33.12
C GLU A 225 -11.13 9.17 34.04
N GLU A 226 -11.60 7.93 33.99
CA GLU A 226 -12.63 7.40 34.88
C GLU A 226 -12.17 7.43 36.34
N ALA A 227 -10.93 7.04 36.64
CA ALA A 227 -10.31 7.16 37.98
C ALA A 227 -10.14 8.62 38.44
N ASN A 228 -9.87 9.56 37.52
CA ASN A 228 -9.79 10.99 37.83
C ASN A 228 -11.17 11.66 37.93
N SER A 229 -12.21 11.03 37.40
CA SER A 229 -13.60 11.53 37.42
C SER A 229 -14.45 10.92 38.54
N SER A 230 -14.10 9.72 39.01
CA SER A 230 -14.86 9.01 40.04
C SER A 230 -14.33 9.34 41.44
N TRP A 231 -15.08 10.21 42.12
CA TRP A 231 -15.21 10.26 43.57
C TRP A 231 -13.94 10.46 44.41
N TYR A 232 -13.35 11.66 44.37
CA TYR A 232 -12.92 12.46 45.55
C TYR A 232 -12.51 13.86 45.07
N LYS A 233 -13.49 14.68 44.69
CA LYS A 233 -13.32 16.15 44.59
C LYS A 233 -14.11 16.84 45.70
N ASP A 234 -14.14 16.22 46.88
CA ASP A 234 -14.65 16.83 48.09
C ASP A 234 -13.50 16.94 49.10
N ASN A 235 -13.36 18.11 49.73
CA ASN A 235 -12.21 18.56 50.53
C ASN A 235 -10.90 18.88 49.79
N LYS A 236 -10.93 19.89 48.92
CA LYS A 236 -9.81 20.84 48.88
C LYS A 236 -10.20 22.04 49.74
N GLN A 237 -9.94 21.94 51.05
CA GLN A 237 -10.09 23.05 51.99
C GLN A 237 -9.30 24.26 51.44
N PRO A 238 -9.87 25.48 51.44
CA PRO A 238 -9.15 26.66 51.01
C PRO A 238 -8.06 26.96 52.05
N LYS A 239 -6.80 27.05 51.60
CA LYS A 239 -5.66 27.47 52.42
C LYS A 239 -6.02 28.76 53.19
N LEU A 240 -6.21 28.64 54.50
CA LEU A 240 -6.18 29.75 55.44
C LEU A 240 -4.74 29.89 55.95
N SER A 241 -4.24 31.11 55.88
CA SER A 241 -3.24 31.78 56.72
C SER A 241 -1.99 31.00 57.19
N GLU A 242 -0.84 31.58 56.83
CA GLU A 242 0.45 31.49 57.51
C GLU A 242 0.29 31.45 59.04
N GLU A 243 1.04 30.55 59.71
CA GLU A 243 1.11 30.26 61.17
C GLU A 243 0.55 28.88 61.56
N ASP A 244 1.30 27.80 61.27
CA ASP A 244 1.43 26.57 62.10
C ASP A 244 2.28 25.54 61.34
N ASP A 245 3.60 25.68 61.45
CA ASP A 245 4.62 24.80 60.83
C ASP A 245 5.17 23.78 61.85
N GLU A 246 4.35 23.40 62.85
CA GLU A 246 4.74 22.43 63.90
C GLU A 246 3.87 21.16 63.92
N SER A 247 2.69 21.13 63.30
CA SER A 247 1.78 19.96 63.37
C SER A 247 1.98 18.91 62.27
N ASP A 248 2.56 19.26 61.11
CA ASP A 248 2.79 18.29 60.01
C ASP A 248 4.02 17.40 60.27
N ASP A 249 4.95 17.87 61.11
CA ASP A 249 6.15 17.11 61.47
C ASP A 249 5.84 15.99 62.47
N ASP A 250 4.90 16.19 63.40
CA ASP A 250 4.48 15.15 64.35
C ASP A 250 3.76 13.99 63.65
N ASP A 251 2.86 14.27 62.71
CA ASP A 251 2.17 13.23 61.91
C ASP A 251 3.16 12.47 60.99
N ALA A 252 4.16 13.17 60.45
CA ALA A 252 5.23 12.54 59.67
C ALA A 252 6.13 11.67 60.54
N GLN A 253 6.44 12.12 61.76
CA GLN A 253 7.21 11.36 62.74
C GLN A 253 6.44 10.13 63.26
N GLU A 254 5.13 10.23 63.49
CA GLU A 254 4.30 9.09 63.87
C GLU A 254 4.23 8.04 62.76
N LYS A 255 4.08 8.47 61.49
CA LYS A 255 4.11 7.56 60.33
C LYS A 255 5.48 6.90 60.15
N ALA A 256 6.57 7.64 60.38
CA ALA A 256 7.92 7.10 60.32
C ALA A 256 8.17 6.08 61.45
N ARG A 257 7.74 6.38 62.69
CA ARG A 257 7.79 5.44 63.82
C ARG A 257 6.95 4.19 63.56
N ALA A 258 5.72 4.34 63.08
CA ALA A 258 4.86 3.21 62.73
C ALA A 258 5.46 2.34 61.61
N TRP A 259 6.20 2.94 60.68
CA TRP A 259 6.90 2.19 59.65
C TRP A 259 8.10 1.44 60.20
N ASP A 260 8.86 2.02 61.13
CA ASP A 260 9.98 1.36 61.81
C ASP A 260 9.48 0.21 62.71
N ASP A 261 8.43 0.43 63.50
CA ASP A 261 7.78 -0.60 64.33
C ASP A 261 7.32 -1.79 63.48
N TRP A 262 6.74 -1.53 62.30
CA TRP A 262 6.35 -2.58 61.37
C TRP A 262 7.56 -3.35 60.81
N LYS A 263 8.69 -2.68 60.53
CA LYS A 263 9.91 -3.33 60.04
C LYS A 263 10.53 -4.23 61.10
N ASP A 264 10.45 -3.83 62.37
CA ASP A 264 10.91 -4.62 63.52
C ASP A 264 10.01 -5.83 63.78
N GLU A 265 8.68 -5.67 63.68
CA GLU A 265 7.74 -6.79 63.76
C GLU A 265 7.86 -7.77 62.58
N ASN A 266 8.37 -7.30 61.43
CA ASN A 266 8.51 -8.09 60.20
C ASN A 266 9.99 -8.27 59.80
N PRO A 267 10.78 -9.03 60.58
CA PRO A 267 12.20 -9.23 60.30
C PRO A 267 12.37 -9.88 58.92
N ARG A 268 13.33 -9.35 58.16
CA ARG A 268 13.68 -9.85 56.82
C ARG A 268 13.91 -11.37 56.88
N GLY A 269 13.13 -12.13 56.12
CA GLY A 269 13.21 -13.59 56.13
C GLY A 269 12.35 -14.29 57.19
N ALA A 270 11.37 -13.62 57.80
CA ALA A 270 10.40 -14.23 58.71
C ALA A 270 9.65 -15.45 58.12
N GLY A 271 9.53 -15.53 56.78
CA GLY A 271 9.02 -16.71 56.08
C GLY A 271 10.01 -17.86 55.93
N ASN A 272 11.33 -17.61 56.03
CA ASN A 272 12.39 -18.59 55.80
C ASN A 272 13.00 -19.17 57.09
N LYS A 273 12.72 -18.58 58.26
CA LYS A 273 13.25 -19.01 59.57
C LYS A 273 12.66 -20.32 60.12
N LYS A 274 11.59 -20.87 59.51
CA LYS A 274 11.03 -22.19 59.87
C LYS A 274 11.61 -23.35 59.04
N LEU A 275 12.49 -23.06 58.06
CA LEU A 275 12.98 -24.04 57.09
C LEU A 275 14.48 -24.36 57.22
N THR A 276 15.12 -23.98 58.33
CA THR A 276 16.43 -24.52 58.71
C THR A 276 16.27 -25.44 59.92
N PRO A 277 16.12 -26.76 59.74
CA PRO A 277 16.55 -27.72 60.75
C PRO A 277 18.08 -27.59 60.90
N CYS A 278 18.52 -26.76 61.83
CA CYS A 278 19.90 -26.86 62.33
C CYS A 278 19.88 -27.91 63.43
N GLY A 279 20.50 -29.07 63.16
CA GLY A 279 21.05 -30.00 64.15
C GLY A 279 20.05 -30.78 64.98
#